data_AF-A0A2M8T0J8-F1
#
_entry.id   AF-A0A2M8T0J8-F1
#
_cell.length_a   1.000
_cell.length_b   1.000
_cell.length_c   1.000
_cell.angle_alpha   90.00
_cell.angle_beta   90.00
_cell.angle_gamma   90.00
#
_symmetry.space_group_name_H-M   'P 1'
#
loop_
_entity.id
_entity.type
_entity.pdbx_description
1 polymer ?
#
loop_
_entity_poly.entity_id
_entity_poly.type
_entity_poly.pdbx_seq_one_letter_code
_entity_poly.pdbx_strand_id
1 'polypeptide(L)'
;MIELFMKQKMFSFKDAFHIYDRDEQETFKVEGRFFSLGDSLQMTDLSGKTLVSIEQKVMSLLPRYVISIGGETVCEVTKKLTFFKPKFEISKLNWEIDGDLWKDEFQLTDGKNVRMSVSKKWLSWGDSYHLQIANEEDVLICTAIAIVLDMVLYDDEDESIF
;
A
#
# COMPACT_ATOMS: atom_id res chain seq x y z
N MET A 1 -11.66 14.99 -2.99
CA MET A 1 -10.74 14.48 -1.96
C MET A 1 -11.44 13.35 -1.23
N ILE A 2 -10.88 12.16 -1.32
CA ILE A 2 -11.37 10.92 -0.75
C ILE A 2 -10.46 10.60 0.44
N GLU A 3 -11.06 10.19 1.55
CA GLU A 3 -10.32 9.83 2.77
C GLU A 3 -10.55 8.37 3.09
N LEU A 4 -9.46 7.61 3.18
CA LEU A 4 -9.48 6.22 3.58
C LEU A 4 -8.59 5.99 4.80
N PHE A 5 -8.95 5.00 5.58
CA PHE A 5 -8.26 4.61 6.80
C PHE A 5 -7.93 3.14 6.76
N MET A 6 -6.68 2.84 7.06
CA MET A 6 -6.12 1.50 6.98
C MET A 6 -5.30 1.27 8.23
N LYS A 7 -5.60 0.20 8.98
CA LYS A 7 -4.88 -0.12 10.21
C LYS A 7 -3.40 -0.37 9.89
N GLN A 8 -2.49 0.19 10.68
CA GLN A 8 -1.06 -0.03 10.47
C GLN A 8 -0.65 -1.48 10.75
N LYS A 9 0.47 -1.91 10.14
CA LYS A 9 1.04 -3.25 10.30
C LYS A 9 0.06 -4.35 9.92
N MET A 10 -0.62 -4.19 8.79
CA MET A 10 -1.73 -5.06 8.43
C MET A 10 -1.30 -6.45 7.93
N PHE A 11 -0.04 -6.65 7.55
CA PHE A 11 0.49 -8.00 7.28
C PHE A 11 0.53 -8.85 8.58
N SER A 12 0.44 -8.25 9.79
CA SER A 12 0.35 -9.01 11.05
C SER A 12 -0.97 -9.78 11.17
N PHE A 13 -1.94 -9.47 10.30
CA PHE A 13 -3.20 -10.17 10.18
C PHE A 13 -3.01 -11.37 9.25
N LYS A 14 -3.36 -12.56 9.75
CA LYS A 14 -3.03 -13.82 9.08
C LYS A 14 -3.73 -14.04 7.74
N ASP A 15 -4.95 -13.53 7.58
CA ASP A 15 -5.82 -13.93 6.46
C ASP A 15 -6.47 -12.75 5.70
N ALA A 16 -6.78 -11.63 6.37
CA ALA A 16 -7.43 -10.48 5.75
C ALA A 16 -7.36 -9.21 6.63
N PHE A 17 -7.56 -8.05 5.99
CA PHE A 17 -7.80 -6.76 6.66
C PHE A 17 -8.80 -5.91 5.87
N HIS A 18 -9.27 -4.81 6.48
CA HIS A 18 -10.32 -3.95 5.93
C HIS A 18 -9.81 -2.51 5.82
N ILE A 19 -10.34 -1.78 4.83
CA ILE A 19 -10.10 -0.36 4.61
C ILE A 19 -11.42 0.37 4.80
N TYR A 20 -11.38 1.48 5.53
CA TYR A 20 -12.55 2.22 5.97
C TYR A 20 -12.57 3.62 5.36
N ASP A 21 -13.75 4.22 5.26
CA ASP A 21 -13.90 5.64 4.95
C ASP A 21 -13.86 6.53 6.21
N ARG A 22 -14.13 7.82 6.02
CA ARG A 22 -14.17 8.83 7.09
C ARG A 22 -15.24 8.61 8.16
N ASP A 23 -16.27 7.85 7.87
CA ASP A 23 -17.37 7.54 8.77
C ASP A 23 -17.16 6.16 9.44
N GLU A 24 -15.94 5.61 9.33
CA GLU A 24 -15.55 4.28 9.80
C GLU A 24 -16.40 3.15 9.17
N GLN A 25 -16.94 3.39 7.96
CA GLN A 25 -17.63 2.35 7.18
C GLN A 25 -16.64 1.60 6.31
N GLU A 26 -16.78 0.27 6.25
CA GLU A 26 -15.94 -0.56 5.40
C GLU A 26 -16.15 -0.21 3.92
N THR A 27 -15.05 0.02 3.21
CA THR A 27 -15.04 0.37 1.78
C THR A 27 -14.47 -0.77 0.94
N PHE A 28 -13.38 -1.37 1.42
CA PHE A 28 -12.71 -2.49 0.74
C PHE A 28 -12.29 -3.56 1.74
N LYS A 29 -12.24 -4.79 1.24
CA LYS A 29 -11.64 -5.92 1.93
C LYS A 29 -10.37 -6.34 1.20
N VAL A 30 -9.30 -6.61 1.94
CA VAL A 30 -8.06 -7.15 1.41
C VAL A 30 -7.84 -8.54 1.98
N GLU A 31 -7.67 -9.52 1.12
CA GLU A 31 -7.48 -10.91 1.49
C GLU A 31 -6.42 -11.57 0.60
N GLY A 32 -5.75 -12.59 1.11
CA GLY A 32 -4.74 -13.30 0.33
C GLY A 32 -3.72 -14.02 1.18
N ARG A 33 -2.60 -14.33 0.55
CA ARG A 33 -1.47 -15.05 1.16
C ARG A 33 -0.36 -14.05 1.46
N PHE A 34 -0.08 -13.90 2.76
CA PHE A 34 0.98 -13.07 3.31
C PHE A 34 2.12 -13.98 3.80
N PHE A 35 3.08 -14.26 2.93
CA PHE A 35 4.26 -15.08 3.22
C PHE A 35 5.53 -14.31 2.80
N SER A 36 6.65 -14.52 3.48
CA SER A 36 7.93 -13.88 3.12
C SER A 36 8.38 -14.12 1.66
N LEU A 37 7.85 -15.15 1.00
CA LEU A 37 8.05 -15.39 -0.43
C LEU A 37 6.74 -15.82 -1.10
N GLY A 38 6.40 -15.18 -2.22
CA GLY A 38 5.24 -15.50 -3.04
C GLY A 38 3.95 -14.83 -2.57
N ASP A 39 4.03 -13.65 -1.92
CA ASP A 39 2.87 -12.86 -1.54
C ASP A 39 1.90 -12.64 -2.70
N SER A 40 0.62 -12.79 -2.41
CA SER A 40 -0.46 -12.61 -3.39
C SER A 40 -1.74 -12.16 -2.69
N LEU A 41 -2.13 -10.91 -2.94
CA LEU A 41 -3.26 -10.24 -2.31
C LEU A 41 -4.29 -9.77 -3.33
N GLN A 42 -5.54 -9.74 -2.88
CA GLN A 42 -6.64 -9.20 -3.64
C GLN A 42 -7.40 -8.18 -2.80
N MET A 43 -7.63 -7.00 -3.37
CA MET A 43 -8.54 -6.01 -2.82
C MET A 43 -9.88 -6.12 -3.54
N THR A 44 -10.95 -6.34 -2.79
CA THR A 44 -12.32 -6.55 -3.26
C THR A 44 -13.24 -5.43 -2.79
N ASP A 45 -14.32 -5.20 -3.52
CA ASP A 45 -15.46 -4.45 -2.97
C ASP A 45 -16.24 -5.29 -1.94
N LEU A 46 -17.24 -4.68 -1.30
CA LEU A 46 -18.08 -5.33 -0.30
C LEU A 46 -18.92 -6.50 -0.85
N SER A 47 -19.07 -6.62 -2.17
CA SER A 47 -19.73 -7.77 -2.80
C SER A 47 -18.79 -8.96 -3.03
N GLY A 48 -17.49 -8.79 -2.76
CA GLY A 48 -16.45 -9.77 -2.99
C GLY A 48 -15.89 -9.74 -4.41
N LYS A 49 -16.20 -8.72 -5.22
CA LYS A 49 -15.63 -8.59 -6.56
C LYS A 49 -14.21 -8.04 -6.46
N THR A 50 -13.24 -8.76 -7.00
CA THR A 50 -11.84 -8.31 -7.09
C THR A 50 -11.72 -7.05 -7.94
N LEU A 51 -11.14 -6.01 -7.34
CA LEU A 51 -10.84 -4.73 -7.98
C LEU A 51 -9.35 -4.65 -8.32
N VAL A 52 -8.48 -5.11 -7.41
CA VAL A 52 -7.03 -5.04 -7.53
C VAL A 52 -6.39 -6.38 -7.16
N SER A 53 -5.37 -6.79 -7.92
CA SER A 53 -4.44 -7.87 -7.55
C SER A 53 -3.06 -7.28 -7.28
N ILE A 54 -2.41 -7.74 -6.21
CA ILE A 54 -1.05 -7.38 -5.82
C ILE A 54 -0.25 -8.68 -5.72
N GLU A 55 0.78 -8.82 -6.55
CA GLU A 55 1.55 -10.07 -6.65
C GLU A 55 3.05 -9.80 -6.52
N GLN A 56 3.72 -10.53 -5.61
CA GLN A 56 5.17 -10.43 -5.44
C GLN A 56 5.88 -11.19 -6.56
N LYS A 57 6.88 -10.54 -7.16
CA LYS A 57 7.72 -11.16 -8.16
C LYS A 57 8.76 -12.05 -7.50
N VAL A 58 8.47 -13.34 -7.43
CA VAL A 58 9.42 -14.37 -6.98
C VAL A 58 10.67 -14.38 -7.88
N MET A 59 11.84 -14.69 -7.32
CA MET A 59 13.16 -14.62 -7.97
C MET A 59 13.66 -13.19 -8.28
N SER A 60 13.19 -12.19 -7.55
CA SER A 60 13.81 -10.87 -7.52
C SER A 60 14.82 -10.77 -6.37
N LEU A 61 15.93 -10.04 -6.57
CA LEU A 61 16.94 -9.79 -5.53
C LEU A 61 16.45 -8.83 -4.44
N LEU A 62 15.44 -8.02 -4.75
CA LEU A 62 14.87 -7.00 -3.88
C LEU A 62 13.35 -7.10 -3.95
N PRO A 63 12.62 -6.78 -2.86
CA PRO A 63 11.16 -6.78 -2.83
C PRO A 63 10.55 -6.00 -4.00
N ARG A 64 9.66 -6.67 -4.72
CA ARG A 64 9.07 -6.17 -5.96
C ARG A 64 7.67 -6.72 -6.14
N TYR A 65 6.71 -5.82 -6.32
CA TYR A 65 5.29 -6.14 -6.40
C TYR A 65 4.67 -5.57 -7.66
N VAL A 66 3.85 -6.38 -8.33
CA VAL A 66 3.07 -6.00 -9.50
C VAL A 66 1.65 -5.70 -9.05
N ILE A 67 1.14 -4.52 -9.43
CA ILE A 67 -0.23 -4.10 -9.14
C ILE A 67 -1.03 -4.13 -10.42
N SER A 68 -2.13 -4.89 -10.41
CA SER A 68 -3.04 -5.01 -11.55
C SER A 68 -4.47 -4.61 -11.17
N ILE A 69 -5.12 -3.81 -12.01
CA ILE A 69 -6.50 -3.34 -11.83
C ILE A 69 -7.33 -3.86 -13.00
N GLY A 70 -8.45 -4.53 -12.71
CA GLY A 70 -9.28 -5.12 -13.77
C GLY A 70 -8.55 -6.17 -14.64
N GLY A 71 -7.49 -6.79 -14.12
CA GLY A 71 -6.66 -7.76 -14.84
C GLY A 71 -5.53 -7.16 -15.67
N GLU A 72 -5.42 -5.83 -15.76
CA GLU A 72 -4.32 -5.16 -16.45
C GLU A 72 -3.26 -4.66 -15.46
N THR A 73 -1.99 -4.90 -15.76
CA THR A 73 -0.90 -4.40 -14.93
C THR A 73 -0.76 -2.89 -15.07
N VAL A 74 -1.07 -2.17 -14.00
CA VAL A 74 -1.02 -0.71 -13.95
C VAL A 74 0.36 -0.21 -13.56
N CYS A 75 0.97 -0.81 -12.53
CA CYS A 75 2.30 -0.42 -12.09
C CYS A 75 3.06 -1.57 -11.43
N GLU A 76 4.34 -1.32 -11.18
CA GLU A 76 5.19 -2.19 -10.37
C GLU A 76 5.95 -1.33 -9.36
N VAL A 77 5.86 -1.72 -8.09
CA VAL A 77 6.51 -1.06 -6.95
C VAL A 77 7.73 -1.89 -6.56
N THR A 78 8.92 -1.29 -6.64
CA THR A 78 10.19 -1.95 -6.35
C THR A 78 10.93 -1.23 -5.24
N LYS A 79 11.33 -1.97 -4.20
CA LYS A 79 12.26 -1.47 -3.19
C LYS A 79 13.65 -1.29 -3.80
N LYS A 80 14.28 -0.16 -3.55
CA LYS A 80 15.65 0.15 -3.97
C LYS A 80 16.62 -0.12 -2.82
N LEU A 81 17.81 -0.60 -3.17
CA LEU A 81 18.89 -0.76 -2.20
C LEU A 81 19.42 0.63 -1.80
N THR A 82 19.33 0.96 -0.53
CA THR A 82 19.74 2.24 0.05
C THR A 82 20.34 2.03 1.43
N PHE A 83 21.22 2.94 1.88
CA PHE A 83 21.99 2.77 3.12
C PHE A 83 21.39 3.48 4.35
N PHE A 84 20.41 4.39 4.17
CA PHE A 84 19.94 5.26 5.26
C PHE A 84 18.42 5.35 5.40
N LYS A 85 17.69 5.42 4.28
CA LYS A 85 16.23 5.51 4.27
C LYS A 85 15.66 4.58 3.20
N PRO A 86 14.52 3.93 3.46
CA PRO A 86 13.84 3.11 2.48
C PRO A 86 13.51 3.98 1.27
N LYS A 87 13.74 3.43 0.10
CA LYS A 87 13.42 4.07 -1.17
C LYS A 87 12.69 3.09 -2.04
N PHE A 88 11.66 3.57 -2.71
CA PHE A 88 10.87 2.78 -3.63
C PHE A 88 10.85 3.47 -4.99
N GLU A 89 10.64 2.68 -6.02
CA GLU A 89 10.36 3.15 -7.38
C GLU A 89 9.01 2.58 -7.81
N ILE A 90 8.19 3.43 -8.39
CA ILE A 90 6.92 3.05 -9.00
C ILE A 90 7.14 3.14 -10.51
N SER A 91 7.16 2.01 -11.19
CA SER A 91 7.34 1.94 -12.64
C SER A 91 6.00 1.85 -13.37
N LYS A 92 5.99 2.23 -14.66
CA LYS A 92 4.80 2.41 -15.52
C LYS A 92 3.88 3.58 -15.15
N LEU A 93 4.08 4.16 -13.97
CA LEU A 93 3.56 5.46 -13.57
C LEU A 93 4.73 6.44 -13.45
N ASN A 94 4.51 7.70 -13.81
CA ASN A 94 5.49 8.77 -13.55
C ASN A 94 5.29 9.32 -12.13
N TRP A 95 5.11 8.42 -11.16
CA TRP A 95 4.80 8.78 -9.78
C TRP A 95 6.01 8.64 -8.88
N GLU A 96 6.15 9.59 -7.97
CA GLU A 96 7.24 9.66 -7.01
C GLU A 96 6.69 9.68 -5.58
N ILE A 97 7.47 9.11 -4.66
CA ILE A 97 7.22 9.16 -3.23
C ILE A 97 8.09 10.26 -2.64
N ASP A 98 7.47 11.27 -2.03
CA ASP A 98 8.14 12.36 -1.32
C ASP A 98 7.74 12.37 0.16
N GLY A 99 8.71 12.57 1.06
CA GLY A 99 8.51 12.57 2.52
C GLY A 99 9.30 11.51 3.28
N ASP A 100 8.84 11.19 4.50
CA ASP A 100 9.49 10.25 5.41
C ASP A 100 8.62 9.01 5.64
N LEU A 101 8.97 7.93 4.93
CA LEU A 101 8.30 6.64 5.00
C LEU A 101 8.39 5.98 6.38
N TRP A 102 9.43 6.27 7.18
CA TRP A 102 9.53 5.72 8.54
C TRP A 102 8.56 6.35 9.53
N LYS A 103 8.10 7.57 9.23
CA LYS A 103 7.17 8.32 10.08
C LYS A 103 5.74 8.24 9.56
N ASP A 104 5.51 7.45 8.52
CA ASP A 104 4.21 7.35 7.86
C ASP A 104 3.70 8.71 7.35
N GLU A 105 4.62 9.61 7.01
CA GLU A 105 4.35 10.98 6.55
C GLU A 105 4.96 11.19 5.16
N PHE A 106 4.21 10.82 4.12
CA PHE A 106 4.67 10.90 2.74
C PHE A 106 3.55 11.21 1.76
N GLN A 107 3.91 11.53 0.52
CA GLN A 107 3.01 11.85 -0.56
C GLN A 107 3.38 11.06 -1.81
N LEU A 108 2.36 10.65 -2.56
CA LEU A 108 2.51 10.21 -3.95
C LEU A 108 2.22 11.38 -4.86
N THR A 109 3.15 11.71 -5.76
CA THR A 109 3.00 12.83 -6.71
C THR A 109 3.24 12.36 -8.13
N ASP A 110 2.61 12.97 -9.12
CA ASP A 110 2.91 12.75 -10.54
C ASP A 110 3.99 13.71 -11.08
N GLY A 111 4.76 14.32 -10.18
CA GLY A 111 5.73 15.39 -10.44
C GLY A 111 5.11 16.79 -10.56
N LYS A 112 3.78 16.91 -10.72
CA LYS A 112 3.08 18.21 -10.79
C LYS A 112 2.03 18.38 -9.69
N ASN A 113 1.31 17.31 -9.39
CA ASN A 113 0.19 17.28 -8.48
C ASN A 113 0.37 16.16 -7.46
N VAL A 114 -0.11 16.40 -6.26
CA VAL A 114 -0.25 15.38 -5.23
C VAL A 114 -1.44 14.48 -5.60
N ARG A 115 -1.21 13.18 -5.70
CA ARG A 115 -2.23 12.15 -5.96
C ARG A 115 -2.75 11.55 -4.67
N MET A 116 -1.86 11.33 -3.70
CA MET A 116 -2.21 10.90 -2.34
C MET A 116 -1.27 11.52 -1.31
N SER A 117 -1.80 11.88 -0.14
CA SER A 117 -1.03 12.15 1.07
C SER A 117 -1.31 11.07 2.11
N VAL A 118 -0.27 10.65 2.81
CA VAL A 118 -0.33 9.66 3.89
C VAL A 118 0.15 10.32 5.17
N SER A 119 -0.62 10.12 6.24
CA SER A 119 -0.28 10.53 7.59
C SER A 119 -0.78 9.50 8.59
N LYS A 120 -0.28 9.57 9.82
CA LYS A 120 -0.75 8.72 10.92
C LYS A 120 -1.95 9.34 11.61
N LYS A 121 -2.96 8.52 11.92
CA LYS A 121 -4.14 8.91 12.70
C LYS A 121 -4.49 7.83 13.72
N TRP A 122 -4.82 8.27 14.93
CA TRP A 122 -5.36 7.39 15.98
C TRP A 122 -6.88 7.27 15.84
N LEU A 123 -7.38 6.05 15.66
CA LEU A 123 -8.80 5.73 15.57
C LEU A 123 -9.24 4.81 16.73
N SER A 124 -10.52 4.44 16.75
CA SER A 124 -11.12 3.58 17.78
C SER A 124 -10.39 2.23 17.95
N TRP A 125 -9.79 1.71 16.87
CA TRP A 125 -9.01 0.46 16.85
C TRP A 125 -7.49 0.64 16.92
N GLY A 126 -7.01 1.86 17.17
CA GLY A 126 -5.60 2.22 17.32
C GLY A 126 -4.99 2.93 16.11
N ASP A 127 -3.68 2.74 15.93
CA ASP A 127 -2.90 3.38 14.89
C ASP A 127 -3.34 2.99 13.48
N SER A 128 -3.61 4.00 12.65
CA SER A 128 -4.04 3.86 11.26
C SER A 128 -3.28 4.81 10.35
N TYR A 129 -3.02 4.36 9.13
CA TYR A 129 -2.73 5.26 8.02
C TYR A 129 -4.00 5.98 7.60
N HIS A 130 -3.91 7.29 7.46
CA HIS A 130 -4.91 8.15 6.84
C HIS A 130 -4.44 8.48 5.43
N LEU A 131 -5.15 7.94 4.44
CA LEU A 131 -4.89 8.16 3.02
C LEU A 131 -5.82 9.26 2.52
N GLN A 132 -5.26 10.38 2.10
CA GLN A 132 -5.98 11.49 1.50
C GLN A 132 -5.73 11.49 0.00
N ILE A 133 -6.69 11.01 -0.78
CA ILE A 133 -6.56 10.77 -2.21
C ILE A 133 -7.26 11.90 -2.98
N ALA A 134 -6.58 12.50 -3.95
CA ALA A 134 -7.05 13.69 -4.63
C ALA A 134 -8.29 13.41 -5.49
N ASN A 135 -8.23 12.36 -6.32
CA ASN A 135 -9.24 12.01 -7.32
C ASN A 135 -9.77 10.59 -7.15
N GLU A 136 -11.03 10.36 -7.51
CA GLU A 136 -11.67 9.04 -7.39
C GLU A 136 -10.99 7.97 -8.25
N GLU A 137 -10.48 8.34 -9.42
CA GLU A 137 -9.75 7.45 -10.33
C GLU A 137 -8.47 6.86 -9.70
N ASP A 138 -7.89 7.55 -8.72
CA ASP A 138 -6.65 7.14 -8.07
C ASP A 138 -6.88 6.21 -6.88
N VAL A 139 -8.11 6.07 -6.41
CA VAL A 139 -8.42 5.39 -5.14
C VAL A 139 -7.83 3.99 -5.10
N LEU A 140 -8.06 3.19 -6.14
CA LEU A 140 -7.59 1.81 -6.18
C LEU A 140 -6.06 1.70 -6.23
N ILE A 141 -5.41 2.51 -7.08
CA ILE A 141 -3.97 2.45 -7.28
C ILE A 141 -3.20 3.01 -6.08
N CYS A 142 -3.66 4.13 -5.50
CA CYS A 142 -3.06 4.74 -4.32
C CYS A 142 -3.18 3.83 -3.10
N THR A 143 -4.35 3.23 -2.88
CA THR A 143 -4.57 2.28 -1.78
C THR A 143 -3.69 1.04 -1.93
N ALA A 144 -3.59 0.49 -3.15
CA ALA A 144 -2.71 -0.65 -3.42
C ALA A 144 -1.23 -0.35 -3.20
N ILE A 145 -0.75 0.84 -3.58
CA ILE A 145 0.62 1.29 -3.30
C ILE A 145 0.84 1.41 -1.80
N ALA A 146 -0.10 2.00 -1.05
CA ALA A 146 0.01 2.10 0.41
C ALA A 146 0.11 0.71 1.08
N ILE A 147 -0.65 -0.27 0.58
CA ILE A 147 -0.57 -1.67 1.05
C ILE A 147 0.84 -2.25 0.81
N VAL A 148 1.37 -2.10 -0.40
CA VAL A 148 2.73 -2.62 -0.73
C VAL A 148 3.80 -1.95 0.14
N LEU A 149 3.68 -0.64 0.39
CA LEU A 149 4.63 0.08 1.22
C LEU A 149 4.60 -0.42 2.67
N ASP A 150 3.41 -0.58 3.29
CA ASP A 150 3.31 -1.13 4.66
C ASP A 150 3.91 -2.53 4.75
N MET A 151 3.60 -3.41 3.79
CA MET A 151 4.13 -4.78 3.76
C MET A 151 5.66 -4.80 3.75
N VAL A 152 6.29 -4.04 2.86
CA VAL A 152 7.76 -4.05 2.72
C VAL A 152 8.45 -3.33 3.87
N LEU A 153 7.88 -2.23 4.36
CA LEU A 153 8.44 -1.48 5.48
C LEU A 153 8.37 -2.28 6.79
N TYR A 154 7.32 -3.09 6.97
CA TYR A 154 7.28 -3.95 8.14
C TYR A 154 8.30 -5.10 8.08
N ASP A 155 8.42 -5.78 6.94
CA ASP A 155 9.37 -6.89 6.80
C ASP A 155 10.81 -6.43 7.12
N ASP A 156 11.14 -5.20 6.72
CA ASP A 156 12.39 -4.53 7.07
C ASP A 156 12.55 -4.26 8.58
N GLU A 157 11.48 -3.86 9.27
CA GLU A 157 11.52 -3.65 10.73
C GLU A 157 11.82 -4.97 11.44
N ASP A 158 11.18 -6.07 11.05
CA ASP A 158 11.37 -7.38 11.68
C ASP A 158 12.79 -7.95 11.40
N GLU A 159 13.36 -7.74 10.21
CA GLU A 159 14.74 -8.15 9.90
C GLU A 159 15.80 -7.31 10.64
N SER A 160 15.52 -6.05 10.99
CA SER A 160 16.48 -5.15 11.66
C SER A 160 16.75 -5.47 13.14
N ILE A 161 16.03 -6.45 13.71
CA ILE A 161 16.12 -6.85 15.11
C ILE A 161 17.23 -7.91 15.34
N PHE A 162 17.99 -8.29 14.30
CA PHE A 162 19.10 -9.26 14.38
C PHE A 162 20.48 -8.65 14.13
#